data_AF-A0A1F7YZQ4-F1
#
_entry.id   AF-A0A1F7YZQ4-F1
#
_cell.length_a   1.000
_cell.length_b   1.000
_cell.length_c   1.000
_cell.angle_alpha   90.00
_cell.angle_beta   90.00
_cell.angle_gamma   90.00
#
_symmetry.space_group_name_H-M   'P 1'
#
loop_
_entity.id
_entity.type
_entity.pdbx_description
1 polymer ?
#
loop_
_entity_poly.entity_id
_entity_poly.type
_entity_poly.pdbx_seq_one_letter_code
_entity_poly.pdbx_strand_id
1 'polypeptide(L)'
;MNETISVSLVYDGKTKKSIPRSIVWKNRIYRVTKLGLHHTYKDGDKLLHVFSVVAGSLFFRLVFDTSNLHWKLTEIQDELVS
;
A
#
# COMPACT_ATOMS: atom_id res chain seq x y z
N MET A 1 -10.05 -3.35 -8.37
CA MET A 1 -9.03 -3.16 -9.44
C MET A 1 -7.84 -4.08 -9.12
N ASN A 2 -6.85 -4.24 -10.01
CA ASN A 2 -5.63 -5.03 -9.76
C ASN A 2 -4.48 -4.49 -10.62
N GLU A 3 -4.02 -3.27 -10.32
CA GLU A 3 -3.02 -2.57 -11.13
C GLU A 3 -1.64 -2.63 -10.49
N THR A 4 -0.60 -2.96 -11.25
CA THR A 4 0.78 -2.90 -10.78
C THR A 4 1.20 -1.44 -10.63
N ILE A 5 1.78 -1.10 -9.48
CA ILE A 5 2.20 0.26 -9.14
C ILE A 5 3.62 0.27 -8.59
N SER A 6 4.24 1.45 -8.53
CA SER A 6 5.49 1.62 -7.77
C SER A 6 5.19 2.20 -6.39
N VAL A 7 5.86 1.69 -5.36
CA VAL A 7 5.71 2.13 -3.97
C VAL A 7 7.07 2.35 -3.35
N SER A 8 7.28 3.51 -2.73
CA SER A 8 8.44 3.71 -1.84
C SER A 8 8.07 3.22 -0.45
N LEU A 9 8.65 2.09 -0.04
CA LEU A 9 8.52 1.54 1.31
C LEU A 9 9.73 1.97 2.16
N VAL A 10 9.49 2.41 3.39
CA VAL A 10 10.56 2.66 4.34
C VAL A 10 10.44 1.65 5.49
N TYR A 11 11.53 0.94 5.75
CA TYR A 11 11.70 0.20 6.99
C TYR A 11 12.38 1.09 8.03
N ASP A 12 11.74 1.26 9.17
CA ASP A 12 12.33 1.94 10.33
C ASP A 12 12.94 0.90 11.27
N GLY A 13 14.26 0.89 11.36
CA GLY A 13 15.01 -0.05 12.20
C GLY A 13 14.81 0.15 13.71
N LYS A 14 14.32 1.31 14.16
CA LYS A 14 14.01 1.58 15.58
C LYS A 14 12.64 1.02 15.95
N THR A 15 11.62 1.32 15.14
CA THR A 15 10.25 0.86 15.41
C THR A 15 9.96 -0.54 14.87
N LYS A 16 10.88 -1.09 14.06
CA LYS A 16 10.73 -2.37 13.35
C LYS A 16 9.51 -2.42 12.43
N LYS A 17 9.06 -1.26 11.93
CA LYS A 17 7.88 -1.13 11.06
C LYS A 17 8.28 -0.81 9.63
N SER A 18 7.58 -1.44 8.69
CA SER A 18 7.64 -1.11 7.26
C SER A 18 6.42 -0.30 6.86
N ILE A 19 6.61 0.90 6.32
CA ILE A 19 5.53 1.86 6.05
C ILE A 19 5.66 2.39 4.61
N PRO A 20 4.59 2.34 3.79
CA PRO A 20 4.55 3.01 2.50
C PRO A 20 4.63 4.54 2.68
N ARG A 21 5.54 5.19 1.96
CA ARG A 21 5.74 6.65 2.01
C ARG A 21 5.20 7.36 0.78
N SER A 22 5.22 6.71 -0.38
CA SER A 22 4.64 7.25 -1.61
C SER A 22 4.23 6.15 -2.57
N ILE A 23 3.27 6.49 -3.43
CA ILE A 23 2.75 5.65 -4.51
C ILE A 23 2.96 6.39 -5.82
N VAL A 24 3.42 5.70 -6.86
CA VAL A 24 3.36 6.18 -8.25
C VAL A 24 2.24 5.42 -8.95
N TRP A 25 1.21 6.16 -9.35
CA TRP A 25 0.05 5.62 -10.06
C TRP A 25 -0.37 6.59 -11.16
N LYS A 26 -0.63 6.07 -12.37
CA LYS A 26 -0.98 6.87 -13.57
C LYS A 26 -0.05 8.08 -13.79
N ASN A 27 1.25 7.84 -13.68
CA ASN A 27 2.30 8.85 -13.85
C ASN A 27 2.24 10.03 -12.85
N ARG A 28 1.55 9.87 -11.71
CA ARG A 28 1.47 10.83 -10.63
C ARG A 28 2.01 10.24 -9.33
N ILE A 29 2.72 11.07 -8.56
CA ILE A 29 3.22 10.72 -7.23
C ILE A 29 2.19 11.15 -6.18
N TYR A 30 1.78 10.20 -5.34
CA TYR A 30 0.92 10.39 -4.18
C TYR A 30 1.75 10.19 -2.91
N ARG A 31 1.91 11.23 -2.10
CA ARG A 31 2.61 11.14 -0.82
C ARG A 31 1.64 10.65 0.24
N VAL A 32 2.01 9.58 0.95
CA VAL A 32 1.20 9.02 2.03
C VAL A 32 1.22 9.97 3.22
N THR A 33 0.04 10.44 3.63
CA THR A 33 -0.17 11.33 4.78
C THR A 33 -0.60 10.56 6.02
N LYS A 34 -1.31 9.44 5.84
CA LYS A 34 -1.78 8.59 6.95
C LYS A 34 -1.66 7.12 6.59
N LEU A 35 -1.14 6.34 7.52
CA LEU A 35 -1.19 4.88 7.48
C LEU A 35 -2.46 4.43 8.23
N GLY A 36 -3.31 3.67 7.55
CA GLY A 36 -4.46 3.00 8.13
C GLY A 36 -4.12 1.58 8.57
N LEU A 37 -5.03 0.64 8.32
CA LEU A 37 -4.86 -0.77 8.66
C LEU A 37 -3.69 -1.39 7.87
N HIS A 38 -2.80 -2.08 8.59
CA HIS A 38 -1.86 -3.05 8.02
C HIS A 38 -2.21 -4.44 8.56
N HIS A 39 -2.48 -5.39 7.67
CA HIS A 39 -2.69 -6.79 8.02
C HIS A 39 -2.05 -7.70 6.97
N THR A 40 -2.01 -9.00 7.27
CA THR A 40 -1.47 -10.01 6.35
C THR A 40 -2.49 -11.13 6.16
N TYR A 41 -2.51 -11.73 4.97
CA TYR A 41 -3.23 -12.97 4.73
C TYR A 41 -2.43 -13.89 3.82
N LYS A 42 -2.78 -15.18 3.81
CA LYS A 42 -2.19 -16.15 2.89
C LYS A 42 -3.15 -16.44 1.74
N ASP A 43 -2.61 -16.53 0.54
CA ASP A 43 -3.31 -17.00 -0.66
C ASP A 43 -2.49 -18.14 -1.28
N GLY A 44 -2.88 -19.37 -0.95
CA GLY A 44 -2.01 -20.54 -1.08
C GLY A 44 -0.72 -20.36 -0.29
N ASP A 45 0.43 -20.50 -0.96
CA ASP A 45 1.76 -20.33 -0.35
C ASP A 45 2.23 -18.87 -0.30
N LYS A 46 1.47 -17.93 -0.87
CA LYS A 46 1.85 -16.51 -0.92
C LYS A 46 1.46 -15.83 0.38
N LEU A 47 2.41 -15.19 1.05
CA LEU A 47 2.13 -14.24 2.12
C LEU A 47 1.92 -12.85 1.50
N LEU A 48 0.76 -12.27 1.74
CA LEU A 48 0.37 -10.98 1.20
C LEU A 48 0.25 -9.96 2.34
N HIS A 49 0.98 -8.85 2.23
CA HIS A 49 0.83 -7.71 3.12
C HIS A 49 -0.14 -6.70 2.52
N VAL A 50 -1.18 -6.35 3.26
CA VAL A 50 -2.18 -5.35 2.86
C VAL A 50 -1.96 -4.08 3.67
N PHE A 51 -1.77 -2.97 2.97
CA PHE A 51 -1.66 -1.64 3.57
C PHE A 51 -2.80 -0.76 3.08
N SER A 52 -3.56 -0.21 4.01
CA SER A 52 -4.48 0.88 3.75
C SER A 52 -3.76 2.20 4.02
N VAL A 53 -3.78 3.13 3.08
CA VAL A 53 -3.12 4.44 3.22
C VAL A 53 -3.98 5.56 2.68
N VAL A 54 -3.81 6.76 3.22
CA VAL A 54 -4.37 7.99 2.67
C VAL A 54 -3.24 8.80 2.05
N ALA A 55 -3.49 9.35 0.86
CA ALA A 55 -2.58 10.26 0.18
C ALA A 55 -3.36 11.37 -0.53
N GLY A 56 -3.38 12.57 0.07
CA GLY A 56 -4.29 13.64 -0.35
C GLY A 56 -5.71 13.34 0.10
N SER A 57 -6.70 13.47 -0.79
CA SER A 57 -8.11 13.15 -0.53
C SER A 57 -8.47 11.70 -0.84
N LEU A 58 -7.48 10.85 -1.12
CA LEU A 58 -7.70 9.50 -1.63
C LEU A 58 -7.22 8.46 -0.61
N PHE A 59 -8.06 7.46 -0.40
CA PHE A 59 -7.74 6.20 0.22
C PHE A 59 -7.23 5.21 -0.82
N PHE A 60 -6.17 4.47 -0.50
CA PHE A 60 -5.61 3.40 -1.33
C PHE A 60 -5.48 2.13 -0.51
N ARG A 61 -5.88 0.99 -1.09
CA ARG A 61 -5.53 -0.35 -0.61
C ARG A 61 -4.42 -0.92 -1.47
N LEU A 62 -3.26 -1.14 -0.85
CA LEU A 62 -2.06 -1.66 -1.48
C LEU A 62 -1.83 -3.10 -1.03
N VAL A 63 -1.46 -3.97 -1.95
CA VAL A 63 -1.07 -5.36 -1.67
C VAL A 63 0.37 -5.57 -2.11
N PHE A 64 1.20 -6.04 -1.19
CA PHE A 64 2.57 -6.46 -1.44
C PHE A 64 2.66 -7.98 -1.35
N ASP A 65 3.05 -8.61 -2.46
CA ASP A 65 3.22 -10.05 -2.55
C ASP A 65 4.68 -10.41 -2.23
N THR A 66 4.92 -11.11 -1.12
CA THR A 66 6.29 -11.43 -0.71
C THR A 66 6.95 -12.52 -1.55
N SER A 67 6.19 -13.22 -2.40
CA SER A 67 6.74 -14.26 -3.27
C SER A 67 7.47 -13.69 -4.50
N ASN A 68 7.07 -12.50 -4.95
CA ASN A 68 7.63 -11.84 -6.14
C ASN A 68 8.00 -10.37 -5.91
N LEU A 69 7.73 -9.83 -4.72
CA LEU A 69 8.00 -8.45 -4.32
C LEU A 69 7.23 -7.41 -5.17
N HIS A 70 6.10 -7.80 -5.76
CA HIS A 70 5.27 -6.91 -6.55
C HIS A 70 4.25 -6.15 -5.68
N TRP A 71 4.03 -4.89 -6.05
CA TRP A 71 2.99 -4.05 -5.48
C TRP A 71 1.79 -3.97 -6.40
N LYS A 72 0.60 -4.13 -5.84
CA LYS A 72 -0.67 -3.92 -6.53
C LYS A 72 -1.54 -2.91 -5.81
N LEU A 73 -2.20 -2.06 -6.58
CA LEU A 73 -3.34 -1.26 -6.14
C LEU A 73 -4.61 -2.07 -6.36
N THR A 74 -5.31 -2.41 -5.28
CA THR A 74 -6.53 -3.23 -5.36
C THR A 74 -7.81 -2.41 -5.23
N GLU A 75 -7.73 -1.27 -4.53
CA GLU A 75 -8.88 -0.42 -4.24
C GLU A 75 -8.44 1.04 -4.07
N ILE A 76 -9.29 1.96 -4.53
CA ILE A 76 -9.14 3.40 -4.40
C ILE A 76 -10.52 4.00 -4.12
N GLN A 77 -10.58 4.93 -3.16
CA GLN A 77 -11.81 5.64 -2.80
C GLN A 77 -11.48 7.08 -2.40
N ASP A 78 -12.46 7.97 -2.43
CA ASP A 78 -12.33 9.29 -1.79
C ASP A 78 -12.43 9.13 -0.26
N GLU A 79 -11.53 9.77 0.50
CA GLU A 79 -11.46 9.65 1.97
C GLU A 79 -12.74 10.13 2.66
N LEU A 80 -13.49 11.04 2.05
CA LEU A 80 -14.71 11.62 2.61
C LEU A 80 -15.89 10.64 2.71
N VAL A 81 -15.76 9.43 2.16
CA VAL A 81 -16.84 8.43 2.09
C VAL A 81 -16.57 7.23 3.03
N SER A 82 -15.52 7.27 3.86
CA SER A 82 -15.14 6.19 4.80
C SER A 82 -15.38 6.52 6.27
#